data_AF-A0A8J6NU28-F1
#
_entry.id   AF-A0A8J6NU28-F1
#
_cell.length_a   1.000
_cell.length_b   1.000
_cell.length_c   1.000
_cell.angle_alpha   90.00
_cell.angle_beta   90.00
_cell.angle_gamma   90.00
#
_symmetry.space_group_name_H-M   'P 1'
#
loop_
_entity.id
_entity.type
_entity.pdbx_description
1 polymer ?
#
loop_
_entity_poly.entity_id
_entity_poly.type
_entity_poly.pdbx_seq_one_letter_code
_entity_poly.pdbx_strand_id
1 'polypeptide(L)'
;MLRADLYEKSIHLEPYVSSGDCRACGFHSREEFLDSLRAGRLKPAQCKMARRRFFQLLWAARPKDLLPEVEVLQLPNPGPTGLFPINRPEKDSPILVSGNSKSTAEVLGAVLSTTSSPFWYLVVDTDGHTVDMAIVYEVLTAERVVQALAREKADRIAPESTLFLPGLAAPIRDKLVAQSGRTVTVGPVCAAELPLFFGETHWKVA
;
A
#
# COMPACT_ATOMS: atom_id res chain seq x y z
N MET A 1 16.96 -6.68 -19.12
CA MET A 1 16.87 -5.52 -18.21
C MET A 1 16.86 -6.02 -16.77
N LEU A 2 17.43 -5.25 -15.83
CA LEU A 2 17.36 -5.56 -14.40
C LEU A 2 16.00 -5.10 -13.86
N ARG A 3 15.30 -5.98 -13.14
CA ARG A 3 13.99 -5.70 -12.55
C ARG A 3 14.15 -5.15 -11.14
N ALA A 4 13.33 -4.16 -10.78
CA ALA A 4 13.25 -3.65 -9.43
C ALA A 4 12.65 -4.71 -8.50
N ASP A 5 13.15 -4.78 -7.26
CA ASP A 5 12.51 -5.57 -6.22
C ASP A 5 11.30 -4.78 -5.68
N LEU A 6 10.10 -5.32 -5.87
CA LEU A 6 8.86 -4.74 -5.34
C LEU A 6 8.54 -5.24 -3.92
N TYR A 7 9.54 -5.83 -3.25
CA TYR A 7 9.49 -6.33 -1.88
C TYR A 7 8.47 -7.44 -1.66
N GLU A 8 8.22 -8.27 -2.66
CA GLU A 8 7.25 -9.39 -2.57
C GLU A 8 7.56 -10.34 -1.40
N LYS A 9 8.86 -10.51 -1.09
CA LYS A 9 9.33 -11.37 0.01
C LYS A 9 9.10 -10.79 1.40
N SER A 10 8.76 -9.50 1.51
CA SER A 10 8.45 -8.85 2.79
C SER A 10 7.03 -9.13 3.29
N ILE A 11 6.17 -9.72 2.45
CA ILE A 11 4.79 -10.00 2.80
C ILE A 11 4.72 -11.24 3.69
N HIS A 12 4.32 -11.03 4.94
CA HIS A 12 4.06 -12.10 5.90
C HIS A 12 2.55 -12.34 6.01
N LEU A 13 2.05 -13.41 5.37
CA LEU A 13 0.62 -13.71 5.30
C LEU A 13 0.07 -14.39 6.55
N GLU A 14 0.93 -15.05 7.30
CA GLU A 14 0.56 -15.89 8.44
C GLU A 14 -0.27 -15.15 9.49
N PRO A 15 0.00 -13.87 9.82
CA PRO A 15 -0.83 -13.07 10.73
C PRO A 15 -2.22 -12.75 10.17
N TYR A 16 -2.36 -12.67 8.84
CA TYR A 16 -3.62 -12.30 8.19
C TYR A 16 -4.56 -13.49 7.98
N VAL A 17 -4.05 -14.73 8.01
CA VAL A 17 -4.85 -15.93 7.73
C VAL A 17 -5.42 -16.53 9.01
N SER A 18 -6.75 -16.51 9.11
CA SER A 18 -7.50 -17.17 10.17
C SER A 18 -7.71 -18.65 9.86
N SER A 19 -8.00 -19.46 10.89
CA SER A 19 -8.41 -20.84 10.68
C SER A 19 -9.74 -20.97 9.92
N GLY A 20 -10.57 -19.92 9.95
CA GLY A 20 -11.79 -19.81 9.15
C GLY A 20 -11.50 -19.68 7.67
N ASP A 21 -10.48 -18.93 7.28
CA ASP A 21 -10.06 -18.78 5.88
C ASP A 21 -9.62 -20.14 5.30
N CYS A 22 -8.80 -20.89 6.05
CA CYS A 22 -8.35 -22.22 5.63
C CYS A 22 -9.54 -23.18 5.43
N ARG A 23 -10.43 -23.28 6.43
CA ARG A 23 -11.60 -24.17 6.36
C ARG A 23 -12.56 -23.77 5.26
N ALA A 24 -12.71 -22.48 4.99
CA ALA A 24 -13.56 -21.99 3.90
C ALA A 24 -13.09 -22.52 2.53
N CYS A 25 -11.80 -22.74 2.34
CA CYS A 25 -11.23 -23.34 1.13
C CYS A 25 -10.99 -24.85 1.24
N GLY A 26 -11.42 -25.52 2.32
CA GLY A 26 -11.28 -26.97 2.50
C GLY A 26 -9.95 -27.44 3.09
N PHE A 27 -9.14 -26.54 3.66
CA PHE A 27 -7.84 -26.86 4.26
C PHE A 27 -7.93 -26.96 5.79
N HIS A 28 -7.15 -27.87 6.36
CA HIS A 28 -7.00 -28.04 7.81
C HIS A 28 -5.70 -27.43 8.34
N SER A 29 -4.70 -27.26 7.47
CA SER A 29 -3.45 -26.57 7.78
C SER A 29 -3.39 -25.19 7.12
N ARG A 30 -2.89 -24.20 7.87
CA ARG A 30 -2.57 -22.87 7.34
C ARG A 30 -1.48 -22.94 6.29
N GLU A 31 -0.48 -23.79 6.49
CA GLU A 31 0.65 -23.97 5.59
C GLU A 31 0.18 -24.49 4.22
N GLU A 32 -0.60 -25.58 4.21
CA GLU A 32 -1.16 -26.14 2.97
C GLU A 32 -2.03 -25.15 2.21
N PHE A 33 -2.84 -24.36 2.94
CA PHE A 33 -3.66 -23.32 2.35
C PHE A 33 -2.80 -22.23 1.68
N LEU A 34 -1.81 -21.71 2.40
CA LEU A 34 -0.90 -20.67 1.90
C LEU A 34 -0.09 -21.16 0.71
N ASP A 35 0.41 -22.40 0.73
CA ASP A 35 1.15 -23.00 -0.38
C ASP A 35 0.27 -23.16 -1.62
N SER A 36 -0.96 -23.62 -1.44
CA SER A 36 -1.93 -23.75 -2.53
C SER A 36 -2.29 -22.38 -3.13
N LEU A 37 -2.42 -21.35 -2.28
CA LEU A 37 -2.71 -19.98 -2.68
C LEU A 37 -1.53 -19.37 -3.45
N ARG A 38 -0.30 -19.46 -2.92
CA ARG A 38 0.94 -19.00 -3.58
C ARG A 38 1.17 -19.73 -4.91
N ALA A 39 0.87 -21.02 -4.97
CA ALA A 39 0.95 -21.81 -6.21
C ALA A 39 -0.11 -21.43 -7.26
N GLY A 40 -1.15 -20.68 -6.90
CA GLY A 40 -2.23 -20.29 -7.82
C GLY A 40 -3.17 -21.46 -8.14
N ARG A 41 -3.25 -22.46 -7.28
CA ARG A 41 -4.13 -23.64 -7.46
C ARG A 41 -5.56 -23.37 -7.00
N LEU A 42 -5.75 -22.33 -6.18
CA LEU A 42 -7.06 -21.94 -5.65
C LEU A 42 -7.75 -20.91 -6.54
N LYS A 43 -9.04 -21.15 -6.78
CA LYS A 43 -9.96 -20.22 -7.44
C LYS A 43 -11.04 -19.75 -6.46
N PRO A 44 -11.59 -18.54 -6.63
CA PRO A 44 -12.64 -18.03 -5.74
C PRO A 44 -13.84 -18.99 -5.60
N ALA A 45 -14.24 -19.66 -6.68
CA ALA A 45 -15.37 -20.59 -6.70
C ALA A 45 -15.17 -21.86 -5.84
N GLN A 46 -13.93 -22.19 -5.48
CA GLN A 46 -13.59 -23.36 -4.66
C GLN A 46 -13.65 -23.04 -3.16
N CYS A 47 -13.83 -21.77 -2.78
CA CYS A 47 -13.81 -21.32 -1.40
C CYS A 47 -15.17 -20.76 -0.98
N LYS A 48 -15.64 -21.15 0.20
CA LYS A 48 -16.86 -20.65 0.86
C LYS A 48 -16.62 -19.34 1.62
N MET A 49 -15.77 -18.46 1.10
CA MET A 49 -15.49 -17.13 1.69
C MET A 49 -15.97 -16.02 0.76
N ALA A 50 -16.09 -14.80 1.28
CA ALA A 50 -16.42 -13.65 0.46
C ALA A 50 -15.37 -13.46 -0.64
N ARG A 51 -15.81 -13.17 -1.87
CA ARG A 51 -14.92 -12.97 -3.03
C ARG A 51 -13.86 -11.89 -2.76
N ARG A 52 -14.24 -10.82 -2.06
CA ARG A 52 -13.31 -9.75 -1.63
C ARG A 52 -12.19 -10.28 -0.74
N ARG A 53 -12.52 -11.11 0.26
CA ARG A 53 -11.56 -11.71 1.19
C ARG A 53 -10.59 -12.62 0.48
N PHE A 54 -11.10 -13.42 -0.45
CA PHE A 54 -10.27 -14.29 -1.29
C PHE A 54 -9.25 -13.48 -2.11
N PHE A 55 -9.68 -12.39 -2.77
CA PHE A 55 -8.75 -11.57 -3.57
C PHE A 55 -7.73 -10.82 -2.73
N GLN A 56 -8.11 -10.31 -1.55
CA GLN A 56 -7.16 -9.70 -0.62
C GLN A 56 -6.03 -10.68 -0.27
N LEU A 57 -6.37 -11.93 0.05
CA LEU A 57 -5.39 -12.98 0.32
C LEU A 57 -4.57 -13.34 -0.93
N LEU A 58 -5.24 -13.48 -2.08
CA LEU A 58 -4.59 -13.89 -3.34
C LEU A 58 -3.53 -12.87 -3.78
N TRP A 59 -3.84 -11.58 -3.77
CA TRP A 59 -2.90 -10.55 -4.25
C TRP A 59 -1.66 -10.44 -3.38
N ALA A 60 -1.80 -10.57 -2.07
CA ALA A 60 -0.66 -10.60 -1.16
C ALA A 60 0.13 -11.93 -1.27
N ALA A 61 -0.52 -13.06 -1.57
CA ALA A 61 0.15 -14.34 -1.83
C ALA A 61 0.82 -14.43 -3.19
N ARG A 62 0.33 -13.67 -4.17
CA ARG A 62 0.82 -13.66 -5.54
C ARG A 62 0.90 -12.22 -6.05
N PRO A 63 1.82 -11.39 -5.52
CA PRO A 63 1.95 -10.00 -5.93
C PRO A 63 2.16 -9.85 -7.43
N LYS A 64 2.90 -10.76 -8.07
CA LYS A 64 3.10 -10.81 -9.53
C LYS A 64 1.83 -10.85 -10.38
N ASP A 65 0.69 -11.30 -9.83
CA ASP A 65 -0.58 -11.33 -10.56
C ASP A 65 -1.29 -9.95 -10.52
N LEU A 66 -0.78 -9.01 -9.70
CA LEU A 66 -1.32 -7.67 -9.49
C LEU A 66 -0.33 -6.56 -9.88
N LEU A 67 0.93 -6.69 -9.48
CA LEU A 67 1.94 -5.67 -9.61
C LEU A 67 2.55 -5.66 -11.03
N PRO A 68 2.82 -4.48 -11.59
CA PRO A 68 3.49 -4.37 -12.89
C PRO A 68 4.96 -4.78 -12.78
N GLU A 69 5.57 -5.10 -13.92
CA GLU A 69 7.02 -5.25 -13.98
C GLU A 69 7.68 -3.87 -14.07
N VAL A 70 8.55 -3.57 -13.11
CA VAL A 70 9.25 -2.28 -13.06
C VAL A 70 10.73 -2.48 -13.34
N GLU A 71 11.28 -1.67 -14.24
CA GLU A 71 12.70 -1.65 -14.54
C GLU A 71 13.49 -0.80 -13.54
N VAL A 72 14.72 -1.23 -13.24
CA VAL A 72 15.66 -0.39 -12.48
C VAL A 72 16.16 0.74 -13.39
N LEU A 73 15.83 1.98 -13.03
CA LEU A 73 16.31 3.17 -13.72
C LEU A 73 17.63 3.65 -13.11
N GLN A 74 18.54 4.12 -13.95
CA GLN A 74 19.81 4.72 -13.50
C GLN A 74 19.62 6.13 -12.92
N LEU A 75 18.57 6.83 -13.36
CA LEU A 75 18.25 8.19 -12.95
C LEU A 75 16.82 8.26 -12.41
N PRO A 76 16.54 9.17 -11.45
CA PRO A 76 15.19 9.43 -10.98
C PRO A 76 14.25 9.82 -12.12
N ASN A 77 13.00 9.40 -12.03
CA ASN A 77 11.96 9.73 -13.01
C ASN A 77 10.77 10.37 -12.29
N PRO A 78 10.84 11.69 -12.04
CA PRO A 78 9.82 12.40 -11.27
C PRO A 78 8.49 12.47 -12.02
N GLY A 79 7.43 12.35 -11.26
CA GLY A 79 6.04 12.52 -11.65
C GLY A 79 5.38 13.67 -10.88
N PRO A 80 4.04 13.81 -11.01
CA PRO A 80 3.28 14.84 -10.33
C PRO A 80 3.38 14.73 -8.80
N THR A 81 3.28 15.86 -8.10
CA THR A 81 3.17 15.93 -6.63
C THR A 81 1.84 16.56 -6.25
N GLY A 82 1.34 16.28 -5.05
CA GLY A 82 0.11 16.88 -4.54
C GLY A 82 -0.81 15.89 -3.83
N LEU A 83 -2.02 16.33 -3.50
CA LEU A 83 -3.04 15.51 -2.85
C LEU A 83 -4.12 15.12 -3.85
N PHE A 84 -4.14 13.84 -4.24
CA PHE A 84 -5.05 13.32 -5.27
C PHE A 84 -6.21 12.54 -4.63
N PRO A 85 -7.46 12.72 -5.10
CA PRO A 85 -8.59 11.93 -4.62
C PRO A 85 -8.64 10.56 -5.30
N ILE A 86 -8.87 9.50 -4.52
CA ILE A 86 -9.15 8.12 -4.98
C ILE A 86 -10.55 7.73 -4.51
N ASN A 87 -11.43 7.33 -5.44
CA ASN A 87 -12.79 6.86 -5.16
C ASN A 87 -13.66 7.78 -4.29
N ARG A 88 -13.58 9.11 -4.50
CA ARG A 88 -14.37 10.14 -3.79
C ARG A 88 -14.12 10.15 -2.27
N PRO A 89 -12.92 10.52 -1.83
CA PRO A 89 -12.61 10.58 -0.42
C PRO A 89 -13.32 11.72 0.30
N GLU A 90 -13.59 11.46 1.58
CA GLU A 90 -14.22 12.37 2.53
C GLU A 90 -13.18 12.90 3.54
N LYS A 91 -13.64 13.71 4.51
CA LYS A 91 -12.79 14.45 5.46
C LYS A 91 -12.00 13.58 6.43
N ASP A 92 -12.45 12.35 6.64
CA ASP A 92 -11.89 11.32 7.51
C ASP A 92 -11.21 10.18 6.74
N SER A 93 -11.31 10.19 5.40
CA SER A 93 -10.75 9.13 4.56
C SER A 93 -9.23 9.06 4.70
N PRO A 94 -8.60 7.87 4.72
CA PRO A 94 -7.16 7.75 4.97
C PRO A 94 -6.32 8.51 3.95
N ILE A 95 -5.22 9.14 4.39
CA ILE A 95 -4.21 9.72 3.49
C ILE A 95 -3.07 8.70 3.33
N LEU A 96 -2.92 8.16 2.12
CA LEU A 96 -1.78 7.34 1.73
C LEU A 96 -0.62 8.25 1.30
N VAL A 97 0.49 8.20 2.03
CA VAL A 97 1.69 8.99 1.73
C VAL A 97 2.61 8.19 0.79
N SER A 98 3.19 8.85 -0.21
CA SER A 98 4.18 8.25 -1.12
C SER A 98 5.13 9.32 -1.69
N GLY A 99 6.11 8.88 -2.48
CA GLY A 99 7.02 9.75 -3.25
C GLY A 99 6.59 9.89 -4.72
N ASN A 100 7.18 10.85 -5.43
CA ASN A 100 6.81 11.20 -6.81
C ASN A 100 7.55 10.39 -7.89
N SER A 101 8.18 9.26 -7.57
CA SER A 101 8.69 8.36 -8.61
C SER A 101 7.55 7.79 -9.45
N LYS A 102 7.66 7.89 -10.79
CA LYS A 102 6.66 7.29 -11.69
C LYS A 102 6.50 5.79 -11.49
N SER A 103 7.60 5.07 -11.22
CA SER A 103 7.58 3.65 -10.93
C SER A 103 6.80 3.33 -9.65
N THR A 104 6.99 4.12 -8.59
CA THR A 104 6.21 3.98 -7.35
C THR A 104 4.72 4.26 -7.60
N ALA A 105 4.41 5.30 -8.37
CA ALA A 105 3.03 5.64 -8.71
C ALA A 105 2.35 4.55 -9.56
N GLU A 106 3.07 3.91 -10.48
CA GLU A 106 2.57 2.79 -11.29
C GLU A 106 2.20 1.58 -10.43
N VAL A 107 3.10 1.19 -9.51
CA VAL A 107 2.88 0.08 -8.58
C VAL A 107 1.69 0.35 -7.66
N LEU A 108 1.61 1.54 -7.05
CA LEU A 108 0.46 1.90 -6.21
C LEU A 108 -0.83 2.01 -7.02
N GLY A 109 -0.76 2.54 -8.25
CA GLY A 109 -1.90 2.63 -9.15
C GLY A 109 -2.50 1.27 -9.48
N ALA A 110 -1.66 0.26 -9.74
CA ALA A 110 -2.12 -1.11 -9.97
C ALA A 110 -2.90 -1.66 -8.77
N VAL A 111 -2.39 -1.48 -7.55
CA VAL A 111 -3.08 -1.92 -6.32
C VAL A 111 -4.36 -1.12 -6.07
N LEU A 112 -4.31 0.21 -6.15
CA LEU A 112 -5.46 1.09 -5.91
C LEU A 112 -6.57 0.91 -6.95
N SER A 113 -6.26 0.41 -8.16
CA SER A 113 -7.27 0.06 -9.15
C SER A 113 -8.19 -1.09 -8.71
N THR A 114 -7.76 -1.87 -7.72
CA THR A 114 -8.52 -3.01 -7.21
C THR A 114 -9.53 -2.66 -6.12
N THR A 115 -9.63 -1.39 -5.73
CA THR A 115 -10.49 -0.95 -4.64
C THR A 115 -11.44 0.13 -5.10
N SER A 116 -12.63 0.11 -4.50
CA SER A 116 -13.63 1.19 -4.54
C SER A 116 -13.65 1.99 -3.23
N SER A 117 -12.76 1.66 -2.28
CA SER A 117 -12.63 2.41 -1.03
C SER A 117 -12.05 3.81 -1.27
N PRO A 118 -12.54 4.82 -0.53
CA PRO A 118 -12.05 6.19 -0.61
C PRO A 118 -10.66 6.34 0.04
N PHE A 119 -9.75 6.99 -0.66
CA PHE A 119 -8.44 7.39 -0.13
C PHE A 119 -8.04 8.77 -0.64
N TRP A 120 -7.32 9.51 0.18
CA TRP A 120 -6.48 10.60 -0.30
C TRP A 120 -5.09 10.05 -0.61
N TYR A 121 -4.49 10.44 -1.73
CA TYR A 121 -3.14 10.04 -2.13
C TYR A 121 -2.22 11.24 -2.12
N LEU A 122 -1.39 11.37 -1.07
CA LEU A 122 -0.42 12.44 -0.91
C LEU A 122 0.92 12.02 -1.54
N VAL A 123 1.26 12.67 -2.64
CA VAL A 123 2.53 12.45 -3.35
C VAL A 123 3.50 13.57 -3.00
N VAL A 124 4.50 13.22 -2.19
CA VAL A 124 5.58 14.11 -1.75
C VAL A 124 6.64 14.20 -2.84
N ASP A 125 7.22 15.39 -3.00
CA ASP A 125 8.36 15.55 -3.90
C ASP A 125 9.60 14.86 -3.32
N THR A 126 9.96 13.72 -3.90
CA THR A 126 11.14 12.93 -3.54
C THR A 126 12.21 13.01 -4.63
N ASP A 127 12.23 14.10 -5.40
CA ASP A 127 13.15 14.34 -6.50
C ASP A 127 13.10 13.20 -7.56
N GLY A 128 11.98 12.47 -7.61
CA GLY A 128 11.76 11.31 -8.48
C GLY A 128 12.36 10.00 -7.98
N HIS A 129 12.97 9.96 -6.79
CA HIS A 129 13.47 8.74 -6.17
C HIS A 129 12.31 7.83 -5.73
N THR A 130 12.50 6.52 -5.88
CA THR A 130 11.64 5.51 -5.26
C THR A 130 11.69 5.64 -3.73
N VAL A 131 10.68 5.16 -3.02
CA VAL A 131 10.53 5.39 -1.57
C VAL A 131 11.73 4.88 -0.77
N ASP A 132 12.24 3.70 -1.10
CA ASP A 132 13.45 3.12 -0.49
C ASP A 132 14.67 4.05 -0.65
N MET A 133 14.93 4.48 -1.88
CA MET A 133 16.05 5.37 -2.17
C MET A 133 15.85 6.76 -1.56
N ALA A 134 14.61 7.26 -1.54
CA ALA A 134 14.28 8.54 -0.93
C ALA A 134 14.48 8.53 0.60
N ILE A 135 14.31 7.38 1.26
CA ILE A 135 14.66 7.22 2.67
C ILE A 135 16.18 7.15 2.85
N VAL A 136 16.88 6.38 2.01
CA VAL A 136 18.37 6.27 2.06
C VAL A 136 19.05 7.61 1.82
N TYR A 137 18.56 8.41 0.87
CA TYR A 137 19.10 9.73 0.54
C TYR A 137 18.52 10.85 1.42
N GLU A 138 17.72 10.52 2.44
CA GLU A 138 17.09 11.47 3.35
C GLU A 138 16.27 12.57 2.62
N VAL A 139 15.67 12.20 1.50
CA VAL A 139 14.81 13.07 0.69
C VAL A 139 13.36 13.00 1.20
N LEU A 140 12.85 11.79 1.45
CA LEU A 140 11.53 11.62 2.06
C LEU A 140 11.63 11.81 3.58
N THR A 141 11.47 13.05 4.03
CA THR A 141 11.56 13.43 5.45
C THR A 141 10.21 13.85 6.04
N ALA A 142 10.12 13.83 7.37
CA ALA A 142 8.97 14.37 8.09
C ALA A 142 8.68 15.83 7.67
N GLU A 143 9.72 16.64 7.52
CA GLU A 143 9.62 18.03 7.07
C GLU A 143 8.98 18.15 5.68
N ARG A 144 9.44 17.36 4.69
CA ARG A 144 8.88 17.40 3.34
C ARG A 144 7.42 16.92 3.31
N VAL A 145 7.06 15.93 4.15
CA VAL A 145 5.67 15.48 4.28
C VAL A 145 4.80 16.60 4.88
N VAL A 146 5.24 17.27 5.95
CA VAL A 146 4.51 18.39 6.58
C VAL A 146 4.36 19.56 5.60
N GLN A 147 5.42 19.90 4.87
CA GLN A 147 5.37 20.93 3.82
C GLN A 147 4.37 20.58 2.72
N ALA A 148 4.32 19.31 2.28
CA ALA A 148 3.35 18.84 1.30
C ALA A 148 1.90 18.94 1.83
N LEU A 149 1.65 18.52 3.08
CA LEU A 149 0.34 18.66 3.73
C LEU A 149 -0.13 20.12 3.79
N ALA A 150 0.77 21.03 4.18
CA ALA A 150 0.48 22.46 4.27
C ALA A 150 0.19 23.06 2.89
N ARG A 151 1.02 22.75 1.88
CA ARG A 151 0.88 23.22 0.49
C ARG A 151 -0.48 22.82 -0.09
N GLU A 152 -0.88 21.58 0.14
CA GLU A 152 -2.15 21.02 -0.35
C GLU A 152 -3.35 21.36 0.55
N LYS A 153 -3.14 22.11 1.65
CA LYS A 153 -4.18 22.50 2.61
C LYS A 153 -4.94 21.29 3.17
N ALA A 154 -4.21 20.22 3.50
CA ALA A 154 -4.77 18.96 3.98
C ALA A 154 -5.66 19.13 5.22
N ASP A 155 -5.39 20.11 6.08
CA ASP A 155 -6.22 20.40 7.27
C ASP A 155 -7.61 20.94 6.94
N ARG A 156 -7.85 21.41 5.71
CA ARG A 156 -9.18 21.83 5.24
C ARG A 156 -9.89 20.71 4.49
N ILE A 157 -9.12 19.94 3.71
CA ILE A 157 -9.64 18.90 2.82
C ILE A 157 -9.94 17.61 3.60
N ALA A 158 -9.03 17.24 4.50
CA ALA A 158 -8.93 15.96 5.17
C ALA A 158 -8.53 16.15 6.66
N PRO A 159 -9.28 16.95 7.44
CA PRO A 159 -8.93 17.32 8.82
C PRO A 159 -8.87 16.13 9.79
N GLU A 160 -9.66 15.09 9.54
CA GLU A 160 -9.84 13.94 10.46
C GLU A 160 -9.03 12.71 9.99
N SER A 161 -8.35 12.82 8.86
CA SER A 161 -7.63 11.73 8.24
C SER A 161 -6.36 11.33 8.99
N THR A 162 -6.23 10.03 9.22
CA THR A 162 -4.95 9.40 9.61
C THR A 162 -4.01 9.34 8.41
N LEU A 163 -2.73 9.63 8.64
CA LEU A 163 -1.66 9.46 7.65
C LEU A 163 -1.16 8.01 7.67
N PHE A 164 -1.03 7.41 6.49
CA PHE A 164 -0.47 6.07 6.31
C PHE A 164 0.84 6.17 5.54
N LEU A 165 1.95 5.91 6.23
CA LEU A 165 3.28 5.85 5.63
C LEU A 165 3.53 4.48 4.97
N PRO A 166 4.31 4.40 3.89
CA PRO A 166 4.85 3.13 3.43
C PRO A 166 5.72 2.50 4.52
N GLY A 167 5.81 1.16 4.56
CA GLY A 167 6.59 0.45 5.57
C GLY A 167 8.07 0.85 5.58
N LEU A 168 8.63 1.15 4.40
CA LEU A 168 10.00 1.65 4.24
C LEU A 168 10.24 3.00 4.93
N ALA A 169 9.19 3.80 5.09
CA ALA A 169 9.23 5.12 5.73
C ALA A 169 8.92 5.07 7.24
N ALA A 170 8.89 3.88 7.86
CA ALA A 170 8.76 3.75 9.31
C ALA A 170 9.72 4.64 10.12
N PRO A 171 11.01 4.83 9.72
CA PRO A 171 11.96 5.64 10.49
C PRO A 171 11.55 7.11 10.69
N ILE A 172 10.75 7.70 9.79
CA ILE A 172 10.33 9.11 9.90
C ILE A 172 9.04 9.30 10.71
N ARG A 173 8.37 8.21 11.12
CA ARG A 173 7.05 8.23 11.75
C ARG A 173 7.00 9.13 12.99
N ASP A 174 7.87 8.90 13.96
CA ASP A 174 7.78 9.60 15.26
C ASP A 174 8.04 11.10 15.12
N LYS A 175 8.98 11.46 14.24
CA LYS A 175 9.26 12.86 13.87
C LYS A 175 8.06 13.49 13.15
N LEU A 176 7.43 12.76 12.24
CA LEU A 176 6.23 13.23 11.53
C LEU A 176 5.05 13.42 12.49
N VAL A 177 4.82 12.51 13.44
CA VAL A 177 3.80 12.68 14.48
C VAL A 177 4.05 13.96 15.27
N ALA A 178 5.30 14.15 15.73
CA ALA A 178 5.67 15.34 16.52
C ALA A 178 5.49 16.67 15.75
N GLN A 179 5.81 16.69 14.45
CA GLN A 179 5.73 17.91 13.64
C GLN A 179 4.35 18.20 13.07
N SER A 180 3.63 17.15 12.63
CA SER A 180 2.31 17.32 12.01
C SER A 180 1.16 17.39 13.02
N GLY A 181 1.35 16.83 14.23
CA GLY A 181 0.27 16.65 15.20
C GLY A 181 -0.82 15.67 14.76
N ARG A 182 -0.65 15.00 13.62
CA ARG A 182 -1.62 14.04 13.07
C ARG A 182 -1.34 12.63 13.58
N THR A 183 -2.38 11.80 13.57
CA THR A 183 -2.23 10.35 13.73
C THR A 183 -1.49 9.79 12.52
N VAL A 184 -0.42 9.04 12.76
CA VAL A 184 0.40 8.39 11.72
C VAL A 184 0.51 6.89 12.00
N THR A 185 0.12 6.11 11.00
CA THR A 185 0.23 4.65 10.98
C THR A 185 1.24 4.25 9.92
N VAL A 186 2.07 3.25 10.23
CA VAL A 186 3.00 2.65 9.25
C VAL A 186 2.28 1.49 8.59
N GLY A 187 2.18 1.54 7.27
CA GLY A 187 1.64 0.49 6.42
C GLY A 187 2.70 -0.55 6.02
N PRO A 188 2.35 -1.45 5.09
CA PRO A 188 3.25 -2.51 4.65
C PRO A 188 4.40 -1.97 3.79
N VAL A 189 5.46 -2.78 3.67
CA VAL A 189 6.59 -2.50 2.77
C VAL A 189 6.17 -2.73 1.31
N CYS A 190 5.55 -3.87 1.01
CA CYS A 190 5.01 -4.16 -0.32
C CYS A 190 3.59 -3.62 -0.48
N ALA A 191 3.33 -2.90 -1.57
CA ALA A 191 2.01 -2.36 -1.86
C ALA A 191 0.93 -3.44 -2.05
N ALA A 192 1.28 -4.64 -2.51
CA ALA A 192 0.32 -5.73 -2.70
C ALA A 192 -0.32 -6.23 -1.40
N GLU A 193 0.22 -5.84 -0.24
CA GLU A 193 -0.32 -6.17 1.08
C GLU A 193 -1.39 -5.17 1.55
N LEU A 194 -1.52 -3.99 0.93
CA LEU A 194 -2.52 -2.97 1.29
C LEU A 194 -3.96 -3.50 1.41
N PRO A 195 -4.44 -4.39 0.51
CA PRO A 195 -5.77 -4.98 0.63
C PRO A 195 -5.98 -5.77 1.93
N LEU A 196 -4.95 -6.45 2.43
CA LEU A 196 -5.00 -7.18 3.71
C LEU A 196 -4.83 -6.25 4.90
N PHE A 197 -3.89 -5.31 4.80
CA PHE A 197 -3.60 -4.33 5.84
C PHE A 197 -4.83 -3.50 6.23
N PHE A 198 -5.60 -3.02 5.25
CA PHE A 198 -6.86 -2.30 5.49
C PHE A 198 -8.05 -3.22 5.81
N GLY A 199 -7.93 -4.52 5.51
CA GLY A 199 -8.95 -5.52 5.77
C GLY A 199 -10.27 -5.27 5.04
N GLU A 200 -11.29 -6.07 5.36
CA GLU A 200 -12.60 -6.00 4.67
C GLU A 200 -13.39 -4.72 4.94
N THR A 201 -13.11 -4.05 6.07
CA THR A 201 -13.83 -2.83 6.48
C THR A 201 -13.36 -1.62 5.68
N HIS A 202 -12.04 -1.48 5.48
CA HIS A 202 -11.46 -0.30 4.85
C HIS A 202 -10.98 -0.55 3.41
N TRP A 203 -10.99 -1.79 2.93
CA TRP A 203 -10.70 -2.13 1.53
C TRP A 203 -11.84 -2.90 0.84
N LYS A 204 -12.65 -2.17 0.06
CA LYS A 204 -13.74 -2.72 -0.74
C LYS A 204 -13.22 -3.06 -2.13
N VAL A 205 -13.06 -4.35 -2.41
CA VAL A 205 -12.67 -4.81 -3.76
C VAL A 205 -13.65 -4.28 -4.82
N ALA A 206 -13.11 -3.65 -5.88
CA ALA A 206 -13.85 -3.07 -7.00
C ALA A 206 -14.41 -4.13 -7.95
#